data_AF-A0A8H3SFE7-F1
#
_entry.id   AF-A0A8H3SFE7-F1
#
_cell.length_a   1.000
_cell.length_b   1.000
_cell.length_c   1.000
_cell.angle_alpha   90.00
_cell.angle_beta   90.00
_cell.angle_gamma   90.00
#
_symmetry.space_group_name_H-M   'P 1'
#
loop_
_entity.id
_entity.type
_entity.pdbx_description
1 polymer ?
#
loop_
_entity_poly.entity_id
_entity_poly.type
_entity_poly.pdbx_seq_one_letter_code
_entity_poly.pdbx_strand_id
1 'polypeptide(L)'
;MPSKGSHSNSLPEARGLKYDESDMALFHAKLSYHSTIEERMASKDTNLASISEHQARILKRWEMLKQVEKEMVDKGKSLSPAEKKQLAQYEWRYKRLEELATKTTGG
;
A
#
# COMPACT_ATOMS: atom_id res chain seq x y z
N MET A 1 -29.59 -32.09 -31.97
CA MET A 1 -28.38 -31.77 -31.16
C MET A 1 -27.26 -31.41 -32.12
N PRO A 2 -26.30 -30.51 -31.79
CA PRO A 2 -25.86 -30.05 -30.47
C PRO A 2 -26.04 -28.55 -30.18
N SER A 3 -26.04 -28.23 -28.88
CA SER A 3 -26.22 -26.90 -28.28
C SER A 3 -24.93 -26.07 -28.34
N LYS A 4 -25.06 -24.76 -28.58
CA LYS A 4 -23.95 -23.79 -28.55
C LYS A 4 -23.42 -23.68 -27.12
N GLY A 5 -22.21 -24.20 -26.89
CA GLY A 5 -21.49 -23.97 -25.64
C GLY A 5 -21.17 -22.48 -25.49
N SER A 6 -21.70 -21.87 -24.43
CA SER A 6 -21.25 -20.55 -23.99
C SER A 6 -19.82 -20.70 -23.46
N HIS A 7 -18.84 -20.22 -24.21
CA HIS A 7 -17.50 -20.02 -23.68
C HIS A 7 -17.58 -18.97 -22.57
N SER A 8 -17.55 -19.44 -21.32
CA SER A 8 -17.35 -18.57 -20.18
C SER A 8 -15.96 -17.96 -20.30
N ASN A 9 -15.89 -16.64 -20.50
CA ASN A 9 -14.68 -15.82 -20.38
C ASN A 9 -14.18 -15.76 -18.92
N SER A 10 -14.04 -16.91 -18.24
CA SER A 10 -13.30 -16.96 -17.00
C SER A 10 -11.82 -16.90 -17.36
N LEU A 11 -11.25 -15.69 -17.36
CA LEU A 11 -9.81 -15.52 -17.24
C LEU A 11 -9.37 -16.42 -16.07
N PRO A 12 -8.32 -17.24 -16.23
CA PRO A 12 -7.83 -18.03 -15.11
C PRO A 12 -7.38 -17.05 -14.03
N GLU A 13 -8.20 -16.86 -12.99
CA GLU A 13 -7.69 -16.34 -11.72
C GLU A 13 -6.49 -17.21 -11.39
N ALA A 14 -5.31 -16.58 -11.27
CA ALA A 14 -4.04 -17.27 -11.08
C ALA A 14 -4.07 -18.04 -9.75
N ARG A 15 -4.60 -19.26 -9.79
CA ARG A 15 -4.68 -20.17 -8.65
C ARG A 15 -3.25 -20.50 -8.20
N GLY A 16 -2.79 -19.84 -7.13
CA GLY A 16 -1.50 -20.12 -6.51
C GLY A 16 -0.61 -18.91 -6.20
N LEU A 17 -0.97 -17.69 -6.60
CA LEU A 17 -0.20 -16.50 -6.22
C LEU A 17 -0.56 -16.08 -4.78
N LYS A 18 0.31 -16.38 -3.81
CA LYS A 18 0.22 -15.83 -2.46
C LYS A 18 1.05 -14.55 -2.41
N TYR A 19 0.39 -13.41 -2.34
CA TYR A 19 1.07 -12.14 -2.14
C TYR A 19 1.55 -12.04 -0.69
N ASP A 20 2.75 -11.48 -0.51
CA ASP A 20 3.22 -11.06 0.80
C ASP A 20 2.30 -9.96 1.33
N GLU A 21 1.80 -10.12 2.56
CA GLU A 21 0.83 -9.19 3.16
C GLU A 21 1.41 -7.78 3.30
N SER A 22 2.71 -7.66 3.56
CA SER A 22 3.41 -6.38 3.69
C SER A 22 3.57 -5.69 2.33
N ASP A 23 3.84 -6.43 1.25
CA ASP A 23 3.81 -5.91 -0.13
C ASP A 23 2.42 -5.41 -0.52
N MET A 24 1.37 -6.19 -0.20
CA MET A 24 -0.01 -5.77 -0.43
C MET A 24 -0.36 -4.51 0.35
N ALA A 25 0.04 -4.41 1.63
CA ALA A 25 -0.22 -3.24 2.45
C ALA A 25 0.45 -1.98 1.88
N LEU A 26 1.70 -2.08 1.43
CA LEU A 26 2.39 -0.97 0.76
C LEU A 26 1.70 -0.59 -0.56
N PHE A 27 1.27 -1.57 -1.35
CA PHE A 27 0.52 -1.31 -2.59
C PHE A 27 -0.77 -0.54 -2.33
N HIS A 28 -1.60 -0.98 -1.38
CA HIS A 28 -2.83 -0.30 -1.01
C HIS A 28 -2.58 1.12 -0.48
N ALA A 29 -1.53 1.31 0.33
CA ALA A 29 -1.14 2.62 0.82
C ALA A 29 -0.74 3.56 -0.33
N LYS A 30 0.09 3.10 -1.27
CA LYS A 30 0.46 3.89 -2.46
C LYS A 30 -0.76 4.23 -3.32
N LEU A 31 -1.70 3.29 -3.47
CA LEU A 31 -2.92 3.52 -4.25
C LEU A 31 -3.80 4.60 -3.61
N SER A 32 -4.07 4.50 -2.31
CA SER A 32 -4.87 5.50 -1.56
C SER A 32 -4.21 6.88 -1.57
N TYR A 33 -2.89 6.95 -1.44
CA TYR A 33 -2.16 8.21 -1.49
C TYR A 33 -2.32 8.89 -2.85
N HIS A 34 -2.00 8.18 -3.95
CA HIS A 34 -2.07 8.76 -5.28
C HIS A 34 -3.49 9.09 -5.73
N SER A 35 -4.51 8.36 -5.24
CA SER A 35 -5.90 8.65 -5.58
C SER A 35 -6.46 9.89 -4.88
N THR A 36 -5.79 10.41 -3.85
CA THR A 36 -6.32 11.50 -3.00
C THR A 36 -5.41 12.72 -2.90
N ILE A 37 -4.13 12.59 -3.25
CA ILE A 37 -3.13 13.64 -3.02
C ILE A 37 -3.46 14.96 -3.72
N GLU A 38 -3.91 14.93 -4.98
CA GLU A 38 -4.20 16.15 -5.74
C GLU A 38 -5.32 16.96 -5.09
N GLU A 39 -6.40 16.28 -4.68
CA GLU A 39 -7.54 16.89 -3.98
C GLU A 39 -7.11 17.44 -2.61
N ARG A 40 -6.33 16.66 -1.83
CA ARG A 40 -5.83 17.08 -0.52
C ARG A 40 -4.98 18.34 -0.63
N MET A 41 -4.09 18.42 -1.62
CA MET A 41 -3.25 19.60 -1.84
C MET A 41 -4.03 20.81 -2.35
N ALA A 42 -5.13 20.59 -3.08
CA ALA A 42 -6.01 21.66 -3.57
C ALA A 42 -6.98 22.22 -2.50
N SER A 43 -7.28 21.44 -1.45
CA SER A 43 -8.33 21.72 -0.44
C SER A 43 -8.13 22.98 0.42
N LYS A 44 -6.97 23.65 0.35
CA LYS A 44 -6.53 24.74 1.26
C LYS A 44 -6.47 24.34 2.75
N ASP A 45 -6.80 23.11 3.11
CA ASP A 45 -6.65 22.59 4.47
C ASP A 45 -5.17 22.27 4.73
N THR A 46 -4.54 23.09 5.57
CA THR A 46 -3.14 22.93 5.96
C THR A 46 -2.88 21.63 6.71
N ASN A 47 -3.88 21.08 7.40
CA ASN A 47 -3.76 19.79 8.08
C ASN A 47 -3.72 18.65 7.05
N LEU A 48 -4.59 18.67 6.04
CA LEU A 48 -4.58 17.66 4.97
C LEU A 48 -3.28 17.70 4.15
N ALA A 49 -2.76 18.89 3.85
CA ALA A 49 -1.45 19.04 3.21
C ALA A 49 -0.33 18.45 4.09
N SER A 50 -0.29 18.78 5.38
CA SER A 50 0.71 18.24 6.32
C SER A 50 0.62 16.72 6.48
N ILE A 51 -0.59 16.17 6.59
CA ILE A 51 -0.81 14.71 6.64
C ILE A 51 -0.26 14.06 5.38
N SER A 52 -0.57 14.62 4.21
CA SER A 52 -0.14 14.11 2.91
C SER A 52 1.38 14.10 2.76
N GLU A 53 2.07 15.14 3.21
CA GLU A 53 3.53 15.18 3.23
C GLU A 53 4.14 14.11 4.14
N HIS A 54 3.54 13.87 5.31
CA HIS A 54 3.98 12.82 6.23
C HIS A 54 3.78 11.43 5.63
N GLN A 55 2.63 11.21 4.97
CA GLN A 55 2.34 9.98 4.24
C GLN A 55 3.37 9.72 3.14
N ALA A 56 3.73 10.73 2.34
CA ALA A 56 4.77 10.62 1.32
C ALA A 56 6.12 10.18 1.90
N ARG A 57 6.51 10.77 3.04
CA ARG A 57 7.76 10.39 3.75
C ARG A 57 7.73 8.95 4.26
N ILE A 58 6.59 8.50 4.78
CA ILE A 58 6.41 7.10 5.22
C ILE A 58 6.52 6.16 4.02
N LEU A 59 5.78 6.42 2.94
CA LEU A 59 5.79 5.60 1.73
C LEU A 59 7.20 5.44 1.16
N LYS A 60 7.95 6.55 1.04
CA LYS A 60 9.34 6.51 0.55
C LYS A 60 10.23 5.60 1.42
N ARG A 61 10.15 5.72 2.75
CA ARG A 61 10.96 4.91 3.65
C ARG A 61 10.53 3.45 3.68
N TRP A 62 9.24 3.20 3.59
CA TRP A 62 8.69 1.85 3.52
C TRP A 62 9.13 1.15 2.23
N GLU A 63 9.04 1.82 1.09
CA GLU A 63 9.51 1.30 -0.20
C GLU A 63 11.01 1.00 -0.19
N MET A 64 11.83 1.90 0.35
CA MET A 64 13.26 1.64 0.52
C MET A 64 13.53 0.39 1.37
N LEU A 65 12.79 0.19 2.46
CA LEU A 65 12.97 -0.98 3.33
C LEU A 65 12.50 -2.28 2.66
N LYS A 66 11.44 -2.25 1.86
CA LYS A 66 11.00 -3.41 1.05
C LYS A 66 11.98 -3.73 -0.07
N GLN A 67 12.63 -2.73 -0.65
CA GLN A 67 13.73 -2.95 -1.60
C GLN A 67 14.92 -3.64 -0.92
N VAL A 68 15.30 -3.22 0.30
CA VAL A 68 16.33 -3.90 1.10
C VAL A 68 15.92 -5.34 1.44
N GLU A 69 14.65 -5.57 1.80
CA GLU A 69 14.13 -6.93 2.04
C GLU A 69 14.33 -7.83 0.83
N LYS A 70 13.94 -7.36 -0.36
CA LYS A 70 14.10 -8.10 -1.61
C LYS A 70 15.57 -8.45 -1.87
N GLU A 71 16.48 -7.49 -1.71
CA GLU A 71 17.92 -7.73 -1.89
C GLU A 71 18.50 -8.72 -0.86
N MET A 72 17.96 -8.76 0.36
CA MET A 72 18.36 -9.74 1.37
C MET A 72 17.84 -11.13 1.01
N VAL A 73 16.58 -11.23 0.57
CA VAL A 73 15.98 -12.49 0.11
C VAL A 73 16.74 -13.06 -1.09
N ASP A 74 17.11 -12.22 -2.06
CA ASP A 74 17.92 -12.62 -3.22
C ASP A 74 19.30 -13.18 -2.80
N LYS A 75 19.82 -12.75 -1.65
CA LYS A 75 21.07 -13.23 -1.04
C LYS A 75 20.85 -14.42 -0.09
N GLY A 76 19.65 -14.98 -0.01
CA GLY A 76 19.28 -16.06 0.91
C GLY A 76 19.22 -15.64 2.38
N LYS A 77 19.12 -14.33 2.65
CA LYS A 77 19.00 -13.74 3.99
C LYS A 77 17.58 -13.24 4.22
N SER A 78 17.27 -12.85 5.45
CA SER A 78 16.00 -12.21 5.80
C SER A 78 16.26 -10.93 6.59
N LEU A 79 15.26 -10.04 6.61
CA LEU A 79 15.30 -8.85 7.46
C LEU A 79 15.49 -9.23 8.94
N SER A 80 16.24 -8.39 9.65
CA SER A 80 16.34 -8.46 11.10
C SER A 80 14.97 -8.22 11.76
N PRO A 81 14.76 -8.70 13.00
CA PRO A 81 13.53 -8.42 13.74
C PRO A 81 13.23 -6.91 13.89
N ALA A 82 14.27 -6.08 13.98
CA ALA A 82 14.15 -4.63 14.07
C ALA A 82 13.58 -4.03 12.77
N GLU A 83 14.08 -4.47 11.61
CA GLU A 83 13.59 -4.05 10.30
C GLU A 83 12.15 -4.51 10.05
N LYS A 84 11.81 -5.76 10.42
CA LYS A 84 10.42 -6.24 10.36
C LYS A 84 9.48 -5.39 11.22
N LYS A 85 9.93 -5.00 12.43
CA LYS A 85 9.18 -4.09 13.30
C LYS A 85 9.04 -2.69 12.67
N GLN A 86 10.04 -2.21 11.95
CA GLN A 86 9.96 -0.94 11.22
C GLN A 86 8.93 -1.00 10.08
N LEU A 87 8.86 -2.10 9.32
CA LEU A 87 7.82 -2.29 8.29
C LEU A 87 6.42 -2.19 8.89
N ALA A 88 6.15 -2.94 9.97
CA ALA A 88 4.86 -2.89 10.66
C ALA A 88 4.54 -1.49 11.21
N GLN A 89 5.54 -0.74 11.67
CA GLN A 89 5.35 0.64 12.11
C GLN A 89 5.00 1.59 10.96
N TYR A 90 5.60 1.42 9.78
CA TYR A 90 5.26 2.25 8.63
C TYR A 90 3.80 2.03 8.20
N GLU A 91 3.37 0.77 8.13
CA GLU A 91 1.98 0.44 7.86
C GLU A 91 1.02 1.08 8.87
N TRP A 92 1.28 0.88 10.17
CA TRP A 92 0.41 1.41 11.22
C TRP A 92 0.35 2.94 11.20
N ARG A 93 1.50 3.61 11.06
CA ARG A 93 1.56 5.08 11.00
C ARG A 93 0.83 5.62 9.77
N TYR A 94 0.99 4.97 8.61
CA TYR A 94 0.28 5.37 7.40
C TYR A 94 -1.24 5.25 7.59
N LYS A 95 -1.72 4.09 8.06
CA LYS A 95 -3.14 3.85 8.34
C LYS A 95 -3.70 4.89 9.31
N ARG A 96 -2.96 5.23 10.36
CA ARG A 96 -3.40 6.23 11.33
C ARG A 96 -3.53 7.64 10.72
N LEU A 97 -2.59 8.02 9.86
CA LEU A 97 -2.67 9.28 9.13
C LEU A 97 -3.85 9.30 8.14
N GLU A 98 -4.12 8.17 7.48
CA GLU A 98 -5.23 8.04 6.56
C GLU A 98 -6.59 8.12 7.28
N GLU A 99 -6.72 7.51 8.46
CA GLU A 99 -7.89 7.67 9.34
C GLU A 99 -8.11 9.14 9.74
N LEU A 100 -7.04 9.89 10.02
CA LEU A 100 -7.13 11.30 10.37
C LEU A 100 -7.54 12.16 9.15
N ALA A 101 -7.00 11.86 7.98
CA ALA A 101 -7.36 12.55 6.74
C ALA A 101 -8.84 12.36 6.41
N THR A 102 -9.36 11.14 6.56
CA THR A 102 -10.75 10.79 6.20
C THR A 102 -11.78 11.20 7.25
N LYS A 103 -11.43 11.24 8.54
CA LYS A 103 -12.34 11.73 9.60
C LYS A 103 -12.64 13.22 9.49
N THR A 104 -11.69 14.00 8.99
CA THR A 104 -11.86 15.46 8.86
C THR A 104 -12.86 15.82 7.75
N THR A 105 -13.13 14.91 6.80
CA THR A 105 -14.08 15.11 5.69
C THR A 105 -15.54 14.76 6.05
N GLY A 106 -15.81 14.25 7.26
CA GLY A 106 -17.14 13.83 7.70
C GLY A 106 -17.92 14.85 8.55
N GLY A 107 -17.60 16.14 8.43
CA GLY A 107 -18.24 17.24 9.16
C GLY A 107 -19.20 18.05 8.29
#